data_AF-A0A4U3AFH1-F1
#
_entry.id   AF-A0A4U3AFH1-F1
#
_cell.length_a   1.000
_cell.length_b   1.000
_cell.length_c   1.000
_cell.angle_alpha   90.00
_cell.angle_beta   90.00
_cell.angle_gamma   90.00
#
_symmetry.space_group_name_H-M   'P 1'
#
loop_
_entity.id
_entity.type
_entity.pdbx_description
1 polymer ?
#
loop_
_entity_poly.entity_id
_entity_poly.type
_entity_poly.pdbx_seq_one_letter_code
_entity_poly.pdbx_strand_id
1 'polypeptide(L)'
;LKETTELIKPGLKFTALNEHTKKVLAEECKAIGLIQEDEELSKYYYHGVSHFLGLDTHDVGTYKDRVLEEGMVITIEPGLYIEEESIGIRIEDDILVTKDGYENLSKDIIREVEEIEEFMSENNVNVKEDEVVTK
;
A
#
# COMPACT_ATOMS: atom_id res chain seq x y z
N LEU A 1 1.83 -2.74 2.35
CA LEU A 1 2.65 -1.95 1.40
C LEU A 1 4.03 -2.57 1.28
N LYS A 2 4.86 -2.51 2.35
CA LYS A 2 6.23 -3.04 2.37
C LYS A 2 6.36 -4.47 1.85
N GLU A 3 5.62 -5.41 2.43
CA GLU A 3 5.69 -6.83 2.06
C GLU A 3 5.39 -7.11 0.59
N THR A 4 4.33 -6.48 0.03
CA THR A 4 4.00 -6.62 -1.40
C THR A 4 5.07 -6.02 -2.29
N THR A 5 5.60 -4.85 -1.93
CA THR A 5 6.65 -4.17 -2.71
C THR A 5 7.93 -5.01 -2.75
N GLU A 6 8.31 -5.66 -1.66
CA GLU A 6 9.51 -6.51 -1.56
C GLU A 6 9.51 -7.72 -2.53
N LEU A 7 8.34 -8.16 -2.99
CA LEU A 7 8.23 -9.26 -3.96
C LEU A 7 8.64 -8.87 -5.38
N ILE A 8 8.61 -7.58 -5.69
CA ILE A 8 8.67 -7.07 -7.06
C ILE A 8 10.03 -7.36 -7.67
N LYS A 9 10.04 -8.13 -8.75
CA LYS A 9 11.20 -8.38 -9.61
C LYS A 9 10.73 -9.01 -10.92
N PRO A 10 11.56 -8.97 -11.97
CA PRO A 10 11.27 -9.69 -13.19
C PRO A 10 10.98 -11.17 -12.95
N GLY A 11 9.96 -11.71 -13.62
CA GLY A 11 9.54 -13.10 -13.48
C GLY A 11 8.40 -13.35 -12.48
N LEU A 12 8.05 -12.37 -11.63
CA LEU A 12 6.88 -12.48 -10.76
C LEU A 12 5.58 -12.32 -11.59
N LYS A 13 4.57 -13.16 -11.36
CA LYS A 13 3.24 -12.95 -11.95
C LYS A 13 2.59 -11.71 -11.35
N PHE A 14 2.00 -10.86 -12.19
CA PHE A 14 1.30 -9.64 -11.74
C PHE A 14 0.20 -9.95 -10.70
N THR A 15 -0.54 -11.04 -10.89
CA THR A 15 -1.62 -11.45 -9.95
C THR A 15 -1.10 -11.78 -8.56
N ALA A 16 0.15 -12.22 -8.42
CA ALA A 16 0.75 -12.59 -7.14
C ALA A 16 0.83 -11.39 -6.19
N LEU A 17 0.93 -10.15 -6.71
CA LEU A 17 0.93 -8.94 -5.90
C LEU A 17 -0.37 -8.81 -5.10
N ASN A 18 -1.52 -8.95 -5.78
CA ASN A 18 -2.83 -8.82 -5.14
C ASN A 18 -3.14 -10.02 -4.23
N GLU A 19 -2.74 -11.23 -4.62
CA GLU A 19 -2.87 -12.43 -3.80
C GLU A 19 -2.10 -12.30 -2.49
N HIS A 20 -0.83 -11.85 -2.57
CA HIS A 20 0.00 -11.64 -1.38
C HIS A 20 -0.55 -10.52 -0.49
N THR A 21 -0.98 -9.41 -1.09
CA THR A 21 -1.57 -8.28 -0.34
C THR A 21 -2.80 -8.72 0.45
N LYS A 22 -3.71 -9.48 -0.18
CA LYS A 22 -4.89 -10.02 0.51
C LYS A 22 -4.50 -10.92 1.68
N LYS A 23 -3.48 -11.75 1.50
CA LYS A 23 -2.98 -12.62 2.57
C LYS A 23 -2.49 -11.80 3.76
N VAL A 24 -1.60 -10.83 3.53
CA VAL A 24 -1.04 -9.97 4.59
C VAL A 24 -2.15 -9.19 5.29
N LEU A 25 -3.06 -8.55 4.53
CA LEU A 25 -4.17 -7.81 5.11
C LEU A 25 -5.10 -8.71 5.93
N ALA A 26 -5.37 -9.94 5.49
CA ALA A 26 -6.19 -10.87 6.26
C ALA A 26 -5.49 -11.27 7.58
N GLU A 27 -4.20 -11.57 7.54
CA GLU A 27 -3.40 -11.91 8.73
C GLU A 27 -3.41 -10.76 9.75
N GLU A 28 -3.16 -9.52 9.32
CA GLU A 28 -3.19 -8.34 10.19
C GLU A 28 -4.58 -8.03 10.73
N CYS A 29 -5.62 -8.12 9.89
CA CYS A 29 -7.01 -7.94 10.33
C CYS A 29 -7.44 -8.99 11.37
N LYS A 30 -6.98 -10.24 11.24
CA LYS A 30 -7.21 -11.28 12.26
C LYS A 30 -6.46 -10.98 13.55
N ALA A 31 -5.22 -10.50 13.44
CA ALA A 31 -4.40 -10.17 14.60
C ALA A 31 -5.03 -9.08 15.49
N ILE A 32 -5.71 -8.10 14.89
CA ILE A 32 -6.45 -7.04 15.61
C ILE A 32 -7.90 -7.41 15.92
N GLY A 33 -8.38 -8.58 15.49
CA GLY A 33 -9.74 -9.06 15.73
C GLY A 33 -10.83 -8.43 14.86
N LEU A 34 -10.46 -7.78 13.74
CA LEU A 34 -11.42 -7.19 12.79
C LEU A 34 -12.19 -8.26 11.99
N ILE A 35 -11.52 -9.37 11.66
CA ILE A 35 -12.11 -10.53 10.95
C ILE A 35 -11.74 -11.84 11.63
N GLN A 36 -12.47 -12.92 11.34
CA GLN A 36 -12.11 -14.28 11.78
C GLN A 36 -11.59 -15.15 10.63
N GLU A 37 -12.24 -15.11 9.48
CA GLU A 37 -11.85 -15.87 8.27
C GLU A 37 -11.39 -14.95 7.12
N ASP A 38 -10.58 -15.46 6.20
CA ASP A 38 -9.98 -14.65 5.10
C ASP A 38 -11.05 -14.08 4.16
N GLU A 39 -12.17 -14.78 3.98
CA GLU A 39 -13.26 -14.39 3.09
C GLU A 39 -13.93 -13.07 3.53
N GLU A 40 -13.88 -12.76 4.82
CA GLU A 40 -14.44 -11.54 5.40
C GLU A 40 -13.66 -10.28 4.99
N LEU A 41 -12.39 -10.42 4.57
CA LEU A 41 -11.57 -9.30 4.12
C LEU A 41 -12.22 -8.52 2.98
N SER A 42 -13.01 -9.18 2.12
CA SER A 42 -13.70 -8.56 1.00
C SER A 42 -14.68 -7.44 1.40
N LYS A 43 -15.12 -7.40 2.67
CA LYS A 43 -15.90 -6.29 3.23
C LYS A 43 -15.06 -5.01 3.37
N TYR A 44 -13.78 -5.16 3.70
CA TYR A 44 -12.87 -4.06 4.07
C TYR A 44 -11.85 -3.70 2.98
N TYR A 45 -11.55 -4.63 2.07
CA TYR A 45 -10.65 -4.44 0.92
C TYR A 45 -11.26 -5.03 -0.36
N TYR A 46 -11.64 -4.16 -1.29
CA TYR A 46 -12.49 -4.50 -2.44
C TYR A 46 -11.96 -3.98 -3.79
N HIS A 47 -10.67 -3.66 -3.89
CA HIS A 47 -10.01 -3.31 -5.14
C HIS A 47 -8.76 -4.16 -5.40
N GLY A 48 -8.08 -3.93 -6.53
CA GLY A 48 -6.77 -4.50 -6.80
C GLY A 48 -5.66 -3.66 -6.17
N VAL A 49 -4.52 -4.28 -5.86
CA VAL A 49 -3.40 -3.57 -5.22
C VAL A 49 -2.52 -2.79 -6.22
N SER A 50 -2.69 -3.00 -7.51
CA SER A 50 -1.73 -2.49 -8.49
C SER A 50 -2.38 -2.28 -9.85
N HIS A 51 -1.91 -1.24 -10.55
CA HIS A 51 -2.11 -1.00 -11.98
C HIS A 51 -0.82 -0.49 -12.62
N PHE A 52 -0.73 -0.50 -13.95
CA PHE A 52 0.36 0.16 -14.67
C PHE A 52 0.25 1.68 -14.56
N LEU A 53 1.39 2.36 -14.56
CA LEU A 53 1.48 3.81 -14.50
C LEU A 53 2.41 4.33 -15.60
N GLY A 54 2.01 5.39 -16.30
CA GLY A 54 2.80 5.97 -17.38
C GLY A 54 2.17 7.24 -17.93
N LEU A 55 1.88 7.27 -19.24
CA LEU A 55 1.26 8.45 -19.86
C LEU A 55 -0.19 8.65 -19.40
N ASP A 56 -0.89 7.54 -19.11
CA ASP A 56 -2.15 7.54 -18.39
C ASP A 56 -1.93 7.08 -16.93
N THR A 57 -2.75 7.57 -16.00
CA THR A 57 -2.68 7.17 -14.58
C THR A 57 -2.90 5.66 -14.43
N HIS A 58 -3.97 5.14 -15.05
CA HIS A 58 -4.14 3.71 -15.27
C HIS A 58 -3.64 3.40 -16.67
N ASP A 59 -2.34 3.14 -16.80
CA ASP A 59 -1.70 3.05 -18.10
C ASP A 59 -2.13 1.81 -18.89
N VAL A 60 -1.90 1.89 -20.19
CA VAL A 60 -2.22 0.82 -21.14
C VAL A 60 -1.39 -0.44 -20.85
N GLY A 61 -1.96 -1.60 -21.15
CA GLY A 61 -1.27 -2.88 -21.00
C GLY A 61 -2.24 -4.02 -20.72
N THR A 62 -1.87 -5.24 -21.12
CA THR A 62 -2.67 -6.43 -20.80
C THR A 62 -2.22 -7.04 -19.48
N TYR A 63 -3.18 -7.23 -18.57
CA TYR A 63 -2.96 -7.81 -17.24
C TYR A 63 -3.07 -9.34 -17.21
N LYS A 64 -3.81 -9.93 -18.15
CA LYS A 64 -4.03 -11.38 -18.19
C LYS A 64 -2.72 -12.12 -18.43
N ASP A 65 -2.41 -13.08 -17.56
CA ASP A 65 -1.20 -13.91 -17.59
C ASP A 65 0.12 -13.08 -17.58
N ARG A 66 0.05 -11.82 -17.12
CA ARG A 66 1.18 -10.90 -17.11
C ARG A 66 2.23 -11.32 -16.09
N VAL A 67 3.47 -11.28 -16.53
CA VAL A 67 4.68 -11.41 -15.70
C VAL A 67 5.39 -10.06 -15.70
N LEU A 68 5.93 -9.66 -14.55
CA LEU A 68 6.71 -8.43 -14.42
C LEU A 68 8.01 -8.56 -15.20
N GLU A 69 8.37 -7.48 -15.90
CA GLU A 69 9.59 -7.36 -16.69
C GLU A 69 10.26 -6.02 -16.36
N GLU A 70 11.59 -5.97 -16.50
CA GLU A 70 12.37 -4.74 -16.29
C GLU A 70 11.81 -3.58 -17.13
N GLY A 71 11.69 -2.39 -16.52
CA GLY A 71 11.18 -1.17 -17.15
C GLY A 71 9.68 -0.95 -17.00
N MET A 72 8.92 -1.92 -16.49
CA MET A 72 7.52 -1.68 -16.11
C MET A 72 7.44 -0.72 -14.91
N VAL A 73 6.48 0.20 -14.94
CA VAL A 73 6.12 1.05 -13.80
C VAL A 73 4.71 0.68 -13.36
N ILE A 74 4.56 0.39 -12.07
CA ILE A 74 3.30 -0.07 -11.46
C ILE A 74 3.08 0.60 -10.11
N THR A 75 1.84 0.71 -9.67
CA THR A 75 1.50 1.16 -8.31
C THR A 75 1.46 -0.03 -7.34
N ILE A 76 1.62 0.23 -6.04
CA ILE A 76 1.27 -0.68 -4.95
C ILE A 76 0.45 0.09 -3.93
N GLU A 77 -0.85 -0.18 -3.87
CA GLU A 77 -1.84 0.68 -3.20
C GLU A 77 -2.78 -0.09 -2.25
N PRO A 78 -2.29 -0.85 -1.25
CA PRO A 78 -3.17 -1.52 -0.29
C PRO A 78 -4.00 -0.51 0.51
N GLY A 79 -5.25 -0.87 0.82
CA GLY A 79 -6.11 -0.07 1.68
C GLY A 79 -7.10 -0.90 2.51
N LEU A 80 -7.62 -0.30 3.57
CA LEU A 80 -8.71 -0.82 4.38
C LEU A 80 -9.75 0.28 4.61
N TYR A 81 -11.02 -0.10 4.48
CA TYR A 81 -12.16 0.81 4.60
C TYR A 81 -13.20 0.21 5.56
N ILE A 82 -13.28 0.79 6.76
CA ILE A 82 -14.09 0.32 7.89
C ILE A 82 -15.23 1.32 8.09
N GLU A 83 -16.36 1.09 7.41
CA GLU A 83 -17.51 2.00 7.41
C GLU A 83 -18.05 2.23 8.82
N GLU A 84 -18.19 1.16 9.61
CA GLU A 84 -18.73 1.20 10.98
C GLU A 84 -17.87 2.04 11.95
N GLU A 85 -16.60 2.26 11.62
CA GLU A 85 -15.68 3.10 12.40
C GLU A 85 -15.42 4.46 11.73
N SER A 86 -15.94 4.69 10.53
CA SER A 86 -15.65 5.87 9.71
C SER A 86 -14.15 6.06 9.41
N ILE A 87 -13.41 4.95 9.25
CA ILE A 87 -11.97 4.95 8.96
C ILE A 87 -11.72 4.39 7.56
N GLY A 88 -10.93 5.12 6.77
CA GLY A 88 -10.45 4.65 5.47
C GLY A 88 -8.99 5.05 5.29
N ILE A 89 -8.11 4.07 5.08
CA ILE A 89 -6.68 4.27 4.92
C ILE A 89 -6.23 3.57 3.65
N ARG A 90 -5.45 4.28 2.82
CA ARG A 90 -4.72 3.72 1.68
C ARG A 90 -3.34 4.38 1.65
N ILE A 91 -2.30 3.58 1.50
CA ILE A 91 -0.92 4.05 1.32
C ILE A 91 -0.44 3.47 0.00
N GLU A 92 0.09 4.32 -0.86
CA GLU A 92 0.39 3.98 -2.25
C GLU A 92 1.79 4.44 -2.65
N ASP A 93 2.45 3.60 -3.44
CA ASP A 93 3.76 3.88 -4.04
C ASP A 93 3.82 3.58 -5.52
N ASP A 94 4.68 4.35 -6.21
CA ASP A 94 5.03 4.16 -7.61
C ASP A 94 6.34 3.38 -7.71
N ILE A 95 6.28 2.20 -8.31
CA ILE A 95 7.39 1.25 -8.34
C ILE A 95 7.85 1.01 -9.78
N LEU A 96 9.15 1.22 -10.02
CA LEU A 96 9.84 0.79 -11.22
C LEU A 96 10.38 -0.63 -11.02
N VAL A 97 10.02 -1.55 -11.90
CA VAL A 97 10.64 -2.89 -11.95
C VAL A 97 12.03 -2.75 -12.57
N THR A 98 13.07 -3.15 -11.82
CA THR A 98 14.47 -3.11 -12.28
C THR A 98 14.94 -4.50 -12.71
N LYS A 99 16.18 -4.64 -13.15
CA LYS A 99 16.74 -5.89 -13.67
C LYS A 99 16.63 -7.09 -12.70
N ASP A 100 16.80 -6.84 -11.40
CA ASP A 100 16.89 -7.86 -10.36
C ASP A 100 15.98 -7.57 -9.15
N GLY A 101 15.11 -6.57 -9.25
CA GLY A 101 14.25 -6.15 -8.16
C GLY A 101 13.33 -5.00 -8.57
N TYR A 102 13.33 -3.96 -7.75
CA TYR A 102 12.54 -2.76 -7.94
C TYR A 102 13.27 -1.51 -7.44
N GLU A 103 12.79 -0.35 -7.88
CA GLU A 103 13.06 0.94 -7.29
C GLU A 103 11.73 1.60 -6.92
N ASN A 104 11.61 2.06 -5.67
CA ASN A 104 10.49 2.90 -5.25
C ASN A 104 10.76 4.36 -5.67
N LEU A 105 9.97 4.87 -6.61
CA LEU A 105 10.11 6.21 -7.17
C LEU A 105 9.56 7.29 -6.22
N SER A 106 8.69 6.91 -5.29
CA SER A 106 8.07 7.77 -4.27
C SER A 106 8.69 7.60 -2.87
N LYS A 107 9.86 6.94 -2.76
CA LYS A 107 10.50 6.60 -1.47
C LYS A 107 10.76 7.78 -0.53
N ASP A 108 10.91 8.98 -1.06
CA ASP A 108 11.21 10.19 -0.27
C ASP A 108 10.00 10.72 0.51
N ILE A 109 8.79 10.23 0.22
CA ILE A 109 7.57 10.57 0.99
C ILE A 109 7.56 9.72 2.27
N ILE A 110 7.47 10.35 3.43
CA ILE A 110 7.38 9.68 4.75
C ILE A 110 6.09 8.85 4.89
N ARG A 111 6.18 7.71 5.58
CA ARG A 111 5.06 6.76 5.73
C ARG A 111 4.92 6.20 7.13
N GLU A 112 5.98 6.19 7.92
CA GLU A 112 5.90 5.70 9.28
C GLU A 112 5.10 6.69 10.13
N VAL A 113 4.37 6.17 11.12
CA VAL A 113 3.51 6.98 11.99
C VAL A 113 4.35 8.05 12.68
N GLU A 114 5.49 7.65 13.25
CA GLU A 114 6.39 8.55 13.96
C GLU A 114 6.94 9.66 13.07
N GLU A 115 7.32 9.35 11.82
CA GLU A 115 7.82 10.35 10.87
C GLU A 115 6.73 11.36 10.50
N ILE A 116 5.50 10.89 10.27
CA ILE A 116 4.36 11.74 9.94
C ILE A 116 4.02 12.64 11.14
N GLU A 117 3.96 12.07 12.35
CA GLU A 117 3.68 12.82 13.58
C GLU A 117 4.76 13.87 13.87
N GLU A 118 6.04 13.52 13.70
CA GLU A 118 7.17 14.44 13.86
C GLU A 118 7.09 15.59 12.85
N PHE A 119 6.93 15.29 11.56
CA PHE A 119 6.78 16.30 10.51
C PHE A 119 5.58 17.23 10.77
N MET A 120 4.44 16.67 11.18
CA MET A 120 3.25 17.46 11.51
C MET A 120 3.49 18.33 12.74
N SER A 121 4.14 17.82 13.78
CA SER A 121 4.48 18.57 14.99
C SER A 121 5.41 19.75 14.68
N GLU A 122 6.45 19.52 13.87
CA GLU A 122 7.44 20.55 13.54
C GLU A 122 6.92 21.61 12.56
N ASN A 123 6.05 21.23 11.63
CA ASN A 123 5.73 22.06 10.47
C ASN A 123 4.27 22.54 10.39
N ASN A 124 3.34 21.95 11.16
CA ASN A 124 1.96 22.41 11.18
C ASN A 124 1.76 23.50 12.25
N VAL A 125 1.59 24.75 11.82
CA VAL A 125 1.42 25.92 12.71
C VAL A 125 0.24 25.83 13.69
N ASN A 126 -0.72 24.95 13.42
CA ASN A 126 -1.89 24.74 14.27
C ASN A 126 -1.74 23.55 15.22
N VAL A 127 -0.70 22.73 15.03
CA VAL A 127 -0.25 21.72 15.99
C VAL A 127 0.77 22.42 16.87
N LYS A 128 0.28 23.16 17.86
CA LYS A 128 1.16 23.63 18.94
C LYS A 128 1.57 22.40 19.73
N GLU A 129 2.76 22.43 20.35
CA GLU A 129 3.10 21.56 21.47
C GLU A 129 1.97 21.67 22.50
N ASP A 130 0.96 20.81 22.37
CA ASP A 130 0.01 20.56 23.44
C ASP A 130 0.88 19.93 24.51
N GLU A 131 1.33 20.77 25.46
CA GLU A 131 1.74 20.34 26.77
C GLU A 131 0.80 19.22 27.16
N VAL A 132 1.38 18.03 27.25
CA VAL A 132 0.75 16.81 27.74
C VAL A 132 -0.07 17.18 28.97
N VAL A 133 -1.38 17.38 28.80
CA VAL A 133 -2.33 17.47 29.92
C VAL A 133 -2.55 16.02 30.35
N THR A 134 -1.52 15.41 30.94
CA THR A 134 -1.69 14.26 31.81
C THR A 134 -2.56 14.71 32.98
N LYS A 135 -3.81 14.26 32.99
CA LYS A 135 -4.59 14.10 34.21
C LYS A 135 -4.37 12.72 34.78
#